data_AF-A0A8J9VRI8-F1
#
_entry.id   AF-A0A8J9VRI8-F1
#
_cell.length_a   1.000
_cell.length_b   1.000
_cell.length_c   1.000
_cell.angle_alpha   90.00
_cell.angle_beta   90.00
_cell.angle_gamma   90.00
#
_symmetry.space_group_name_H-M   'P 1'
#
loop_
_entity.id
_entity.type
_entity.pdbx_description
1 polymer ?
#
loop_
_entity_poly.entity_id
_entity_poly.type
_entity_poly.pdbx_seq_one_letter_code
_entity_poly.pdbx_strand_id
1 'polypeptide(L)'
;MFRGLLLLVLSGITAAQFPVSGDQEHLVSSISDYLEESEICYKCDDEVSTLKEVIANQSRILAQQSGLISTLQSRLDSVVARVDCAEQFMGVISGLSEGETICSDVGTWYSSPAYGTIDEYGRVWEKFWWWKAGSSWSSLITDVLQESYGTCDPGSDYCMGRLPSWLKEDGTELLAKDSRGNVYKWEFDPNNPTAHAAWLAFYGHQETPSGQIVNNMAWMPSVFAGTGPKATQDSFMYRTENGVKSILLDDDNCDCYTSLNIGHGMCGASHHTGYGPRGQYGVDALYDSYCNVPVPSIGLELYFNRT
;
A
#
# COMPACT_ATOMS: atom_id res chain seq x y z
N MET A 1 14.57 5.35 -46.67
CA MET A 1 15.09 6.69 -47.01
C MET A 1 15.36 7.37 -45.66
N PHE A 2 16.57 7.45 -45.07
CA PHE A 2 17.79 8.19 -45.48
C PHE A 2 17.46 9.64 -45.88
N ARG A 3 17.99 10.77 -45.31
CA ARG A 3 19.08 11.13 -44.34
C ARG A 3 18.58 12.33 -43.45
N GLY A 4 19.28 12.92 -42.45
CA GLY A 4 20.56 12.68 -41.76
C GLY A 4 21.43 13.95 -41.52
N LEU A 5 22.09 14.09 -40.35
CA LEU A 5 22.92 15.22 -39.80
C LEU A 5 22.11 16.47 -39.33
N LEU A 6 22.38 17.19 -38.22
CA LEU A 6 23.56 17.52 -37.37
C LEU A 6 24.37 18.76 -37.83
N LEU A 7 24.41 19.83 -36.99
CA LEU A 7 25.46 20.86 -36.72
C LEU A 7 24.77 22.05 -35.97
N LEU A 8 25.16 22.46 -34.75
CA LEU A 8 26.21 23.46 -34.39
C LEU A 8 25.98 24.86 -35.00
N VAL A 9 26.10 25.98 -34.28
CA VAL A 9 27.34 26.54 -33.69
C VAL A 9 27.06 27.56 -32.55
N LEU A 10 28.00 27.68 -31.58
CA LEU A 10 28.10 28.81 -30.64
C LEU A 10 28.88 30.00 -31.24
N SER A 11 28.33 31.21 -31.17
CA SER A 11 29.05 32.51 -31.16
C SER A 11 28.03 33.66 -31.11
N GLY A 12 28.22 34.79 -30.42
CA GLY A 12 29.33 35.23 -29.57
C GLY A 12 29.03 36.66 -29.08
N ILE A 13 29.57 37.05 -27.92
CA ILE A 13 29.38 38.42 -27.39
C ILE A 13 30.32 39.37 -28.13
N THR A 14 29.77 40.44 -28.71
CA THR A 14 30.54 41.66 -29.03
C THR A 14 29.65 42.87 -28.79
N ALA A 15 30.10 43.77 -27.91
CA ALA A 15 29.49 45.07 -27.73
C ALA A 15 29.80 45.97 -28.94
N ALA A 16 28.80 46.68 -29.44
CA ALA A 16 28.96 47.78 -30.39
C ALA A 16 28.41 49.07 -29.75
N GLN A 17 29.18 50.15 -29.84
CA GLN A 17 28.85 51.43 -29.20
C GLN A 17 27.69 52.15 -29.89
N PHE A 18 26.87 52.84 -29.09
CA PHE A 18 25.91 53.82 -29.58
C PHE A 18 26.61 55.03 -30.22
N PRO A 19 26.16 55.48 -31.40
CA PRO A 19 26.12 56.88 -31.76
C PRO A 19 24.72 57.45 -31.45
N VAL A 20 24.63 58.40 -30.52
CA VAL A 20 23.40 59.19 -30.31
C VAL A 20 23.42 60.38 -31.27
N SER A 21 22.57 60.36 -32.30
CA SER A 21 22.20 61.57 -33.06
C SER A 21 20.93 61.36 -33.89
N GLY A 22 19.91 62.19 -33.67
CA GLY A 22 18.77 62.36 -34.58
C GLY A 22 17.50 61.59 -34.21
N ASP A 23 16.41 62.36 -34.05
CA ASP A 23 15.03 62.01 -34.36
C ASP A 23 14.36 60.87 -33.57
N GLN A 24 14.03 61.20 -32.32
CA GLN A 24 13.37 60.35 -31.33
C GLN A 24 11.84 60.21 -31.52
N GLU A 25 11.32 60.31 -32.75
CA GLU A 25 9.87 60.16 -33.04
C GLU A 25 9.51 58.95 -33.93
N HIS A 26 10.48 58.30 -34.59
CA HIS A 26 10.20 57.15 -35.47
C HIS A 26 10.46 55.76 -34.87
N LEU A 27 11.05 55.65 -33.66
CA LEU A 27 11.30 54.34 -33.04
C LEU A 27 10.08 53.72 -32.33
N VAL A 28 9.05 54.51 -32.01
CA VAL A 28 7.90 54.03 -31.20
C VAL A 28 6.98 53.12 -32.01
N SER A 29 6.89 53.25 -33.34
CA SER A 29 6.05 52.36 -34.15
C SER A 29 6.65 50.96 -34.32
N SER A 30 7.98 50.81 -34.40
CA SER A 30 8.62 49.49 -34.60
C SER A 30 8.75 48.64 -33.32
N ILE A 31 8.48 49.21 -32.14
CA ILE A 31 8.43 48.46 -30.88
C ILE A 31 7.04 47.84 -30.66
N SER A 32 5.97 48.46 -31.18
CA SER A 32 4.62 47.88 -31.13
C SER A 32 4.55 46.55 -31.90
N ASP A 33 5.11 46.52 -33.11
CA ASP A 33 5.11 45.32 -33.96
C ASP A 33 6.01 44.20 -33.40
N TYR A 34 7.00 44.53 -32.56
CA TYR A 34 7.88 43.54 -31.91
C TYR A 34 7.34 42.97 -30.60
N LEU A 35 6.27 43.55 -30.03
CA LEU A 35 5.64 43.04 -28.82
C LEU A 35 4.53 42.03 -29.12
N GLU A 36 3.87 42.10 -30.28
CA GLU A 36 2.89 41.07 -30.69
C GLU A 36 3.54 39.68 -30.89
N GLU A 37 4.80 39.58 -31.33
CA GLU A 37 5.51 38.29 -31.37
C GLU A 37 5.85 37.74 -29.97
N SER A 38 5.91 38.61 -28.94
CA SER A 38 6.24 38.20 -27.56
C SER A 38 5.02 37.68 -26.77
N GLU A 39 3.81 38.18 -27.04
CA GLU A 39 2.58 37.65 -26.41
C GLU A 39 2.17 36.28 -26.98
N ILE A 40 2.53 35.98 -28.23
CA ILE A 40 2.31 34.65 -28.84
C ILE A 40 3.07 33.57 -28.06
N CYS A 41 4.29 33.85 -27.58
CA CYS A 41 5.12 32.84 -26.92
C CYS A 41 4.60 32.46 -25.51
N TYR A 42 4.13 33.42 -24.71
CA TYR A 42 3.57 33.13 -23.38
C TYR A 42 2.33 32.24 -23.44
N LYS A 43 1.49 32.45 -24.46
CA LYS A 43 0.29 31.63 -24.64
C LYS A 43 0.65 30.20 -25.07
N CYS A 44 1.68 30.03 -25.90
CA CYS A 44 2.21 28.71 -26.22
C CYS A 44 2.78 27.99 -24.99
N ASP A 45 3.48 28.67 -24.08
CA ASP A 45 4.02 28.04 -22.87
C ASP A 45 2.92 27.55 -21.91
N ASP A 46 1.83 28.32 -21.73
CA ASP A 46 0.69 27.94 -20.89
C ASP A 46 -0.14 26.79 -21.52
N GLU A 47 -0.37 26.84 -22.84
CA GLU A 47 -0.99 25.74 -23.60
C GLU A 47 -0.12 24.47 -23.58
N VAL A 48 1.20 24.58 -23.70
CA VAL A 48 2.15 23.46 -23.58
C VAL A 48 2.21 22.90 -22.15
N SER A 49 2.11 23.74 -21.13
CA SER A 49 2.02 23.32 -19.73
C SER A 49 0.74 22.50 -19.49
N THR A 50 -0.40 23.05 -19.93
CA THR A 50 -1.71 22.38 -19.87
C THR A 50 -1.69 21.04 -20.61
N LEU A 51 -1.11 20.99 -21.82
CA LEU A 51 -0.99 19.74 -22.59
C LEU A 51 -0.09 18.70 -21.90
N LYS A 52 0.99 19.11 -21.22
CA LYS A 52 1.82 18.19 -20.42
C LYS A 52 1.04 17.58 -19.25
N GLU A 53 0.22 18.38 -18.56
CA GLU A 53 -0.63 17.88 -17.47
C GLU A 53 -1.70 16.89 -17.98
N VAL A 54 -2.34 17.20 -19.11
CA VAL A 54 -3.29 16.29 -19.78
C VAL A 54 -2.62 14.97 -20.17
N ILE A 55 -1.42 15.02 -20.77
CA ILE A 55 -0.65 13.82 -21.15
C ILE A 55 -0.24 13.01 -19.92
N ALA A 56 0.19 13.66 -18.83
CA ALA A 56 0.54 12.99 -17.59
C ALA A 56 -0.66 12.28 -16.96
N ASN A 57 -1.84 12.94 -16.92
CA ASN A 57 -3.06 12.34 -16.39
C ASN A 57 -3.57 11.20 -17.28
N GLN A 58 -3.51 11.33 -18.61
CA GLN A 58 -3.83 10.24 -19.55
C GLN A 58 -2.89 9.05 -19.38
N SER A 59 -1.58 9.29 -19.19
CA SER A 59 -0.59 8.23 -18.94
C SER A 59 -0.89 7.46 -17.65
N ARG A 60 -1.33 8.18 -16.60
CA ARG A 60 -1.77 7.56 -15.34
C ARG A 60 -3.04 6.71 -15.51
N ILE A 61 -4.02 7.18 -16.29
CA ILE A 61 -5.24 6.43 -16.61
C ILE A 61 -4.91 5.15 -17.40
N LEU A 62 -4.00 5.22 -18.37
CA LEU A 62 -3.54 4.05 -19.13
C LEU A 62 -2.82 3.03 -18.23
N ALA A 63 -1.99 3.48 -17.28
CA ALA A 63 -1.37 2.60 -16.29
C ALA A 63 -2.41 1.91 -15.38
N GLN A 64 -3.44 2.65 -14.92
CA GLN A 64 -4.56 2.08 -14.16
C GLN A 64 -5.34 1.04 -14.97
N GLN A 65 -5.63 1.32 -16.24
CA GLN A 65 -6.30 0.37 -17.14
C GLN A 65 -5.46 -0.88 -17.38
N SER A 66 -4.13 -0.74 -17.56
CA SER A 66 -3.23 -1.88 -17.70
C SER A 66 -3.24 -2.78 -16.46
N GLY A 67 -3.24 -2.20 -15.25
CA GLY A 67 -3.34 -2.95 -13.99
C GLY A 67 -4.67 -3.71 -13.85
N LEU A 68 -5.79 -3.05 -14.18
CA LEU A 68 -7.11 -3.68 -14.20
C LEU A 68 -7.19 -4.83 -15.21
N ILE A 69 -6.57 -4.69 -16.38
CA ILE A 69 -6.52 -5.74 -17.41
C ILE A 69 -5.73 -6.94 -16.90
N SER A 70 -4.56 -6.76 -16.27
CA SER A 70 -3.81 -7.88 -15.67
C SER A 70 -4.60 -8.61 -14.58
N THR A 71 -5.33 -7.88 -13.72
CA THR A 71 -6.18 -8.48 -12.69
C THR A 71 -7.41 -9.21 -13.27
N LEU A 72 -7.97 -8.72 -14.38
CA LEU A 72 -9.05 -9.44 -15.08
C LEU A 72 -8.52 -10.70 -15.78
N GLN A 73 -7.31 -10.66 -16.32
CA GLN A 73 -6.69 -11.79 -16.99
C GLN A 73 -6.36 -12.92 -16.01
N SER A 74 -5.73 -12.64 -14.87
CA SER A 74 -5.48 -13.67 -13.84
C SER A 74 -6.78 -14.29 -13.29
N ARG A 75 -7.84 -13.50 -13.15
CA ARG A 75 -9.18 -14.01 -12.80
C ARG A 75 -9.80 -14.87 -13.90
N LEU A 76 -9.58 -14.54 -15.17
CA LEU A 76 -10.06 -15.34 -16.30
C LEU A 76 -9.33 -16.70 -16.33
N ASP A 77 -8.01 -16.70 -16.21
CA ASP A 77 -7.19 -17.91 -16.19
C ASP A 77 -7.61 -18.85 -15.04
N SER A 78 -7.87 -18.29 -13.85
CA SER A 78 -8.43 -19.03 -12.70
C SER A 78 -9.82 -19.63 -12.97
N VAL A 79 -10.70 -18.92 -13.69
CA VAL A 79 -12.03 -19.43 -14.05
C VAL A 79 -11.93 -20.52 -15.12
N VAL A 80 -11.06 -20.38 -16.12
CA VAL A 80 -10.82 -21.40 -17.16
C VAL A 80 -10.35 -22.71 -16.52
N ALA A 81 -9.34 -22.66 -15.65
CA ALA A 81 -8.84 -23.85 -14.94
C ALA A 81 -9.93 -24.57 -14.11
N ARG A 82 -10.89 -23.82 -13.54
CA ARG A 82 -12.04 -24.39 -12.81
C ARG A 82 -13.07 -25.04 -13.73
N VAL A 83 -13.27 -24.52 -14.95
CA VAL A 83 -14.16 -25.12 -15.95
C VAL A 83 -13.53 -26.40 -16.50
N ASP A 84 -12.27 -26.37 -16.90
CA ASP A 84 -11.54 -27.55 -17.41
C ASP A 84 -11.56 -28.71 -16.41
N CYS A 85 -11.37 -28.41 -15.11
CA CYS A 85 -11.46 -29.40 -14.04
C CYS A 85 -12.88 -29.98 -13.88
N ALA A 86 -13.92 -29.16 -14.04
CA ALA A 86 -15.32 -29.61 -13.94
C ALA A 86 -15.72 -30.47 -15.15
N GLU A 87 -15.25 -30.14 -16.36
CA GLU A 87 -15.49 -30.94 -17.56
C GLU A 87 -14.81 -32.31 -17.46
N GLN A 88 -13.57 -32.39 -16.97
CA GLN A 88 -12.89 -33.66 -16.73
C GLN A 88 -13.63 -34.54 -15.70
N PHE A 89 -14.10 -33.95 -14.60
CA PHE A 89 -14.88 -34.67 -13.58
C PHE A 89 -16.20 -35.23 -14.14
N MET A 90 -16.93 -34.43 -14.93
CA MET A 90 -18.17 -34.87 -15.59
C MET A 90 -17.92 -35.93 -16.66
N GLY A 91 -16.78 -35.87 -17.36
CA GLY A 91 -16.34 -36.89 -18.31
C GLY A 91 -16.15 -38.26 -17.64
N VAL A 92 -15.47 -38.30 -16.49
CA VAL A 92 -15.22 -39.55 -15.74
C VAL A 92 -16.53 -40.20 -15.25
N ILE A 93 -17.51 -39.42 -14.81
CA ILE A 93 -18.83 -39.95 -14.38
C ILE A 93 -19.56 -40.67 -15.54
N SER A 94 -19.26 -40.35 -16.79
CA SER A 94 -19.86 -40.99 -17.97
C SER A 94 -19.17 -42.30 -18.40
N GLY A 95 -18.00 -42.64 -17.85
CA GLY A 95 -17.17 -43.77 -18.29
C GLY A 95 -16.69 -44.67 -17.14
N LEU A 96 -17.34 -45.81 -16.95
CA LEU A 96 -16.91 -46.84 -16.00
C LEU A 96 -15.68 -47.61 -16.51
N SER A 97 -14.48 -47.25 -16.03
CA SER A 97 -13.34 -48.17 -15.96
C SER A 97 -12.38 -47.77 -14.83
N GLU A 98 -11.96 -48.75 -14.04
CA GLU A 98 -10.99 -48.57 -12.96
C GLU A 98 -9.58 -48.24 -13.51
N GLY A 99 -8.80 -47.45 -12.77
CA GLY A 99 -7.34 -47.60 -12.83
C GLY A 99 -6.48 -46.45 -13.36
N GLU A 100 -6.83 -45.18 -13.17
CA GLU A 100 -5.80 -44.14 -13.01
C GLU A 100 -6.30 -42.99 -12.10
N THR A 101 -5.42 -42.45 -11.26
CA THR A 101 -5.80 -41.50 -10.20
C THR A 101 -5.96 -40.08 -10.74
N ILE A 102 -7.07 -39.83 -11.42
CA ILE A 102 -7.44 -38.48 -11.85
C ILE A 102 -7.84 -37.69 -10.60
N CYS A 103 -7.04 -36.68 -10.29
CA CYS A 103 -7.09 -35.82 -9.10
C CYS A 103 -6.71 -36.51 -7.77
N SER A 104 -5.46 -36.95 -7.64
CA SER A 104 -4.82 -37.22 -6.33
C SER A 104 -4.72 -35.98 -5.42
N ASP A 105 -4.94 -34.79 -5.97
CA ASP A 105 -4.73 -33.50 -5.30
C ASP A 105 -6.03 -32.76 -4.91
N VAL A 106 -7.21 -33.42 -4.91
CA VAL A 106 -8.45 -32.77 -4.39
C VAL A 106 -8.36 -32.43 -2.89
N GLY A 107 -7.35 -32.96 -2.18
CA GLY A 107 -7.02 -32.55 -0.81
C GLY A 107 -6.16 -31.29 -0.69
N THR A 108 -5.64 -30.72 -1.79
CA THR A 108 -4.55 -29.73 -1.75
C THR A 108 -4.77 -28.45 -2.57
N TRP A 109 -5.80 -28.36 -3.42
CA TRP A 109 -6.05 -27.16 -4.26
C TRP A 109 -6.75 -25.97 -3.56
N TYR A 110 -6.58 -25.81 -2.24
CA TYR A 110 -6.56 -24.49 -1.60
C TYR A 110 -5.15 -23.88 -1.69
N SER A 111 -4.52 -23.96 -2.87
CA SER A 111 -3.32 -23.19 -3.17
C SER A 111 -3.74 -21.74 -3.45
N SER A 112 -3.92 -20.98 -2.36
CA SER A 112 -3.79 -19.53 -2.36
C SER A 112 -2.54 -19.13 -3.17
N PRO A 113 -2.53 -18.02 -3.94
CA PRO A 113 -1.28 -17.50 -4.49
C PRO A 113 -0.27 -17.41 -3.34
N ALA A 114 0.83 -18.14 -3.46
CA ALA A 114 1.66 -18.46 -2.30
C ALA A 114 2.40 -17.21 -1.78
N TYR A 115 1.74 -16.45 -0.90
CA TYR A 115 2.26 -15.28 -0.18
C TYR A 115 3.47 -15.61 0.72
N GLY A 116 3.83 -16.89 0.80
CA GLY A 116 4.89 -17.43 1.62
C GLY A 116 4.32 -18.04 2.90
N THR A 117 4.78 -19.24 3.22
CA THR A 117 4.62 -19.85 4.53
C THR A 117 5.97 -19.90 5.25
N ILE A 118 5.94 -19.82 6.58
CA ILE A 118 7.11 -20.09 7.43
C ILE A 118 6.75 -21.18 8.45
N ASP A 119 7.70 -22.08 8.72
CA ASP A 119 7.59 -23.10 9.76
C ASP A 119 8.53 -22.67 10.91
N GLU A 120 7.97 -21.89 11.82
CA GLU A 120 8.69 -21.26 12.94
C GLU A 120 7.83 -21.29 14.21
N TYR A 121 8.47 -21.31 15.38
CA TYR A 121 7.78 -21.30 16.69
C TYR A 121 6.81 -22.47 16.91
N GLY A 122 7.02 -23.60 16.20
CA GLY A 122 6.21 -24.82 16.30
C GLY A 122 4.88 -24.77 15.56
N ARG A 123 4.70 -23.82 14.62
CA ARG A 123 3.48 -23.63 13.83
C ARG A 123 3.82 -23.30 12.38
N VAL A 124 2.90 -23.64 11.47
CA VAL A 124 2.97 -23.22 10.06
C VAL A 124 2.18 -21.94 9.91
N TRP A 125 2.88 -20.85 9.67
CA TRP A 125 2.31 -19.52 9.50
C TRP A 125 2.17 -19.19 8.01
N GLU A 126 1.02 -18.69 7.61
CA GLU A 126 0.74 -18.27 6.23
C GLU A 126 0.60 -16.73 6.20
N LYS A 127 1.42 -16.08 5.36
CA LYS A 127 1.44 -14.61 5.25
C LYS A 127 0.13 -14.14 4.64
N PHE A 128 -0.36 -12.96 5.06
CA PHE A 128 -1.54 -12.34 4.43
C PHE A 128 -1.39 -10.84 4.16
N TRP A 129 -0.44 -10.18 4.81
CA TRP A 129 -0.19 -8.74 4.70
C TRP A 129 1.31 -8.48 4.82
N TRP A 130 1.85 -7.53 4.05
CA TRP A 130 3.23 -7.09 4.20
C TRP A 130 3.49 -5.67 3.71
N TRP A 131 4.53 -5.07 4.26
CA TRP A 131 5.17 -3.85 3.77
C TRP A 131 6.67 -4.01 3.88
N LYS A 132 7.38 -3.90 2.76
CA LYS A 132 8.85 -4.02 2.71
C LYS A 132 9.50 -2.70 3.12
N ALA A 133 10.54 -2.78 3.97
CA ALA A 133 11.31 -1.61 4.39
C ALA A 133 11.90 -0.85 3.18
N GLY A 134 11.71 0.47 3.15
CA GLY A 134 12.12 1.37 2.08
C GLY A 134 11.11 1.56 0.95
N SER A 135 9.93 0.94 1.03
CA SER A 135 8.88 1.08 0.00
C SER A 135 8.32 2.51 -0.05
N SER A 136 7.84 2.91 -1.23
CA SER A 136 7.19 4.22 -1.43
C SER A 136 5.68 4.11 -1.27
N TRP A 137 5.08 5.04 -0.52
CA TRP A 137 3.62 5.05 -0.34
C TRP A 137 2.91 5.45 -1.64
N SER A 138 2.07 4.56 -2.15
CA SER A 138 1.26 4.83 -3.33
C SER A 138 -0.02 5.59 -2.94
N SER A 139 -0.39 6.61 -3.72
CA SER A 139 -1.66 7.34 -3.53
C SER A 139 -2.92 6.49 -3.80
N LEU A 140 -2.74 5.23 -4.24
CA LEU A 140 -3.82 4.25 -4.37
C LEU A 140 -4.09 3.50 -3.06
N ILE A 141 -3.19 3.59 -2.08
CA ILE A 141 -3.38 2.99 -0.75
C ILE A 141 -4.15 3.98 0.11
N THR A 142 -5.47 3.80 0.16
CA THR A 142 -6.38 4.60 1.01
C THR A 142 -6.80 3.85 2.28
N ASP A 143 -6.44 2.58 2.42
CA ASP A 143 -6.87 1.71 3.50
C ASP A 143 -5.86 0.55 3.64
N VAL A 144 -5.26 0.39 4.83
CA VAL A 144 -4.20 -0.61 5.05
C VAL A 144 -4.68 -2.07 5.03
N LEU A 145 -5.99 -2.28 4.97
CA LEU A 145 -6.64 -3.59 4.82
C LEU A 145 -7.59 -3.59 3.61
N GLN A 146 -7.29 -2.82 2.55
CA GLN A 146 -8.16 -2.71 1.36
C GLN A 146 -8.35 -4.05 0.60
N GLU A 147 -7.33 -4.90 0.56
CA GLU A 147 -7.31 -6.12 -0.26
C GLU A 147 -7.95 -7.31 0.45
N SER A 148 -8.60 -8.17 -0.32
CA SER A 148 -9.04 -9.47 0.20
C SER A 148 -7.87 -10.45 0.26
N TYR A 149 -7.97 -11.47 1.11
CA TYR A 149 -7.02 -12.57 1.05
C TYR A 149 -6.95 -13.17 -0.37
N GLY A 150 -5.74 -13.42 -0.86
CA GLY A 150 -5.48 -13.97 -2.20
C GLY A 150 -5.56 -12.99 -3.39
N THR A 151 -5.74 -11.65 -3.22
CA THR A 151 -5.77 -10.69 -4.35
C THR A 151 -4.46 -9.96 -4.67
N CYS A 152 -3.47 -9.96 -3.76
CA CYS A 152 -2.18 -9.32 -3.95
C CYS A 152 -1.26 -10.13 -4.89
N ASP A 153 -0.32 -9.44 -5.55
CA ASP A 153 0.81 -10.07 -6.23
C ASP A 153 1.89 -10.46 -5.19
N PRO A 154 2.27 -11.74 -5.03
CA PRO A 154 3.35 -12.16 -4.13
C PRO A 154 4.72 -11.51 -4.40
N GLY A 155 4.95 -10.99 -5.61
CA GLY A 155 6.15 -10.26 -5.99
C GLY A 155 6.14 -8.76 -5.65
N SER A 156 5.02 -8.23 -5.16
CA SER A 156 4.86 -6.82 -4.78
C SER A 156 5.69 -6.47 -3.55
N ASP A 157 6.19 -5.23 -3.49
CA ASP A 157 6.84 -4.68 -2.29
C ASP A 157 5.88 -4.55 -1.09
N TYR A 158 4.56 -4.58 -1.32
CA TYR A 158 3.53 -4.55 -0.28
C TYR A 158 2.25 -5.30 -0.66
N CYS A 159 1.50 -5.72 0.36
CA CYS A 159 0.13 -6.23 0.27
C CYS A 159 -0.69 -5.74 1.45
N MET A 160 -1.80 -5.05 1.16
CA MET A 160 -2.72 -4.48 2.15
C MET A 160 -3.88 -5.44 2.44
N GLY A 161 -3.55 -6.70 2.70
CA GLY A 161 -4.50 -7.82 2.75
C GLY A 161 -5.23 -8.00 4.08
N ARG A 162 -6.49 -8.44 4.00
CA ARG A 162 -7.29 -8.94 5.13
C ARG A 162 -7.02 -10.41 5.43
N LEU A 163 -7.44 -10.84 6.62
CA LEU A 163 -7.50 -12.24 7.00
C LEU A 163 -8.45 -13.03 6.07
N PRO A 164 -8.16 -14.31 5.79
CA PRO A 164 -9.04 -15.18 4.99
C PRO A 164 -10.44 -15.35 5.58
N SER A 165 -11.45 -15.33 4.71
CA SER A 165 -12.89 -15.39 5.07
C SER A 165 -13.39 -16.74 5.60
N TRP A 166 -12.50 -17.70 5.84
CA TRP A 166 -12.81 -19.00 6.45
C TRP A 166 -12.27 -19.14 7.88
N LEU A 167 -11.44 -18.20 8.32
CA LEU A 167 -10.94 -18.17 9.69
C LEU A 167 -12.08 -17.84 10.67
N LYS A 168 -11.89 -18.28 11.92
CA LYS A 168 -12.78 -17.98 13.04
C LYS A 168 -11.99 -17.24 14.09
N GLU A 169 -12.62 -16.28 14.73
CA GLU A 169 -11.98 -15.43 15.75
C GLU A 169 -11.34 -16.27 16.86
N ASP A 170 -12.17 -17.05 17.56
CA ASP A 170 -11.72 -18.05 18.52
C ASP A 170 -10.84 -19.10 17.83
N GLY A 171 -9.58 -19.16 18.25
CA GLY A 171 -8.55 -20.05 17.72
C GLY A 171 -7.65 -19.45 16.62
N THR A 172 -7.94 -18.26 16.08
CA THR A 172 -6.98 -17.60 15.17
C THR A 172 -5.86 -16.90 15.94
N GLU A 173 -4.63 -17.13 15.51
CA GLU A 173 -3.44 -16.45 16.00
C GLU A 173 -2.89 -15.49 14.93
N LEU A 174 -2.45 -14.31 15.35
CA LEU A 174 -1.76 -13.32 14.52
C LEU A 174 -0.28 -13.30 14.89
N LEU A 175 0.61 -13.56 13.94
CA LEU A 175 2.06 -13.37 14.09
C LEU A 175 2.48 -12.14 13.30
N ALA A 176 3.30 -11.28 13.92
CA ALA A 176 3.93 -10.14 13.28
C ALA A 176 5.47 -10.25 13.36
N LYS A 177 6.16 -9.92 12.27
CA LYS A 177 7.63 -9.85 12.18
C LYS A 177 8.02 -8.50 11.61
N ASP A 178 8.80 -7.70 12.33
CA ASP A 178 9.31 -6.40 11.81
C ASP A 178 10.75 -6.49 11.28
N SER A 179 11.14 -5.48 10.50
CA SER A 179 12.49 -5.36 9.95
C SER A 179 13.56 -4.94 10.96
N ARG A 180 13.20 -4.78 12.25
CA ARG A 180 14.16 -4.60 13.36
C ARG A 180 14.42 -5.91 14.12
N GLY A 181 13.73 -7.00 13.78
CA GLY A 181 13.91 -8.32 14.38
C GLY A 181 13.03 -8.59 15.60
N ASN A 182 12.01 -7.77 15.85
CA ASN A 182 10.97 -8.11 16.83
C ASN A 182 9.98 -9.09 16.20
N VAL A 183 9.53 -10.08 16.99
CA VAL A 183 8.52 -11.06 16.58
C VAL A 183 7.51 -11.23 17.70
N TYR A 184 6.27 -10.83 17.42
CA TYR A 184 5.15 -10.86 18.36
C TYR A 184 4.06 -11.81 17.86
N LYS A 185 3.35 -12.45 18.81
CA LYS A 185 2.18 -13.27 18.54
C LYS A 185 1.02 -12.87 19.44
N TRP A 186 -0.15 -12.62 18.85
CA TRP A 186 -1.42 -12.47 19.55
C TRP A 186 -2.35 -13.65 19.27
N GLU A 187 -3.33 -13.84 20.14
CA GLU A 187 -4.45 -14.78 19.97
C GLU A 187 -5.73 -13.92 19.95
N PHE A 188 -6.60 -14.08 18.95
CA PHE A 188 -7.87 -13.37 18.95
C PHE A 188 -8.83 -14.02 19.95
N ASP A 189 -9.59 -13.20 20.69
CA ASP A 189 -10.57 -13.65 21.68
C ASP A 189 -11.83 -12.76 21.60
N PRO A 190 -13.01 -13.30 21.26
CA PRO A 190 -14.26 -12.52 21.19
C PRO A 190 -14.73 -11.97 22.54
N ASN A 191 -14.15 -12.42 23.65
CA ASN A 191 -14.45 -11.93 25.00
C ASN A 191 -13.52 -10.78 25.43
N ASN A 192 -12.45 -10.51 24.69
CA ASN A 192 -11.54 -9.39 24.90
C ASN A 192 -11.89 -8.28 23.91
N PRO A 193 -12.48 -7.14 24.34
CA PRO A 193 -12.95 -6.11 23.40
C PRO A 193 -11.87 -5.52 22.49
N THR A 194 -10.61 -5.49 22.94
CA THR A 194 -9.47 -5.00 22.16
C THR A 194 -9.08 -6.01 21.08
N ALA A 195 -8.98 -7.29 21.43
CA ALA A 195 -8.77 -8.37 20.46
C ALA A 195 -9.92 -8.45 19.44
N HIS A 196 -11.16 -8.33 19.91
CA HIS A 196 -12.36 -8.38 19.08
C HIS A 196 -12.43 -7.21 18.10
N ALA A 197 -12.10 -6.00 18.52
CA ALA A 197 -12.03 -4.85 17.62
C ALA A 197 -10.94 -5.01 16.55
N ALA A 198 -9.78 -5.58 16.91
CA ALA A 198 -8.74 -5.92 15.95
C ALA A 198 -9.19 -7.02 14.98
N TRP A 199 -9.88 -8.07 15.44
CA TRP A 199 -10.48 -9.08 14.57
C TRP A 199 -11.49 -8.48 13.59
N LEU A 200 -12.41 -7.64 14.08
CA LEU A 200 -13.40 -6.95 13.25
C LEU A 200 -12.76 -6.06 12.19
N ALA A 201 -11.60 -5.46 12.46
CA ALA A 201 -10.80 -4.75 11.46
C ALA A 201 -10.17 -5.72 10.44
N PHE A 202 -9.33 -6.66 10.90
CA PHE A 202 -8.53 -7.56 10.06
C PHE A 202 -9.35 -8.52 9.21
N TYR A 203 -10.49 -9.00 9.72
CA TYR A 203 -11.39 -9.93 9.04
C TYR A 203 -12.62 -9.21 8.46
N GLY A 204 -13.32 -8.45 9.30
CA GLY A 204 -14.61 -7.82 8.96
C GLY A 204 -14.51 -6.49 8.19
N HIS A 205 -13.32 -5.91 8.07
CA HIS A 205 -13.07 -4.57 7.52
C HIS A 205 -13.80 -3.43 8.26
N GLN A 206 -14.24 -3.68 9.50
CA GLN A 206 -15.10 -2.79 10.28
C GLN A 206 -14.27 -1.78 11.10
N GLU A 207 -14.56 -0.49 10.91
CA GLU A 207 -13.88 0.60 11.61
C GLU A 207 -14.10 0.61 13.13
N THR A 208 -13.04 0.99 13.85
CA THR A 208 -13.05 1.32 15.28
C THR A 208 -12.58 2.78 15.43
N PRO A 209 -13.50 3.74 15.64
CA PRO A 209 -13.17 5.15 15.88
C PRO A 209 -12.39 5.36 17.19
N SER A 210 -11.74 6.52 17.28
CA SER A 210 -11.05 6.94 18.50
C SER A 210 -12.01 7.01 19.69
N GLY A 211 -11.55 6.56 20.86
CA GLY A 211 -12.33 6.58 22.10
C GLY A 211 -13.34 5.43 22.23
N GLN A 212 -13.51 4.57 21.22
CA GLN A 212 -14.37 3.40 21.31
C GLN A 212 -13.71 2.26 22.10
N ILE A 213 -12.42 1.99 21.83
CA ILE A 213 -11.61 0.99 22.52
C ILE A 213 -10.37 1.72 23.07
N VAL A 214 -10.47 2.14 24.33
CA VAL A 214 -9.44 2.87 25.08
C VAL A 214 -9.40 2.35 26.51
N ASN A 215 -8.19 2.08 27.04
CA ASN A 215 -7.96 1.63 28.41
C ASN A 215 -8.89 0.45 28.80
N ASN A 216 -9.04 -0.51 27.89
CA ASN A 216 -10.04 -1.58 27.99
C ASN A 216 -9.39 -2.88 28.54
N MET A 217 -9.73 -4.05 28.00
CA MET A 217 -9.02 -5.28 28.32
C MET A 217 -7.71 -5.36 27.53
N ALA A 218 -6.61 -5.66 28.21
CA ALA A 218 -5.31 -5.80 27.57
C ALA A 218 -5.24 -7.01 26.63
N TRP A 219 -4.74 -6.76 25.42
CA TRP A 219 -4.45 -7.74 24.38
C TRP A 219 -2.93 -7.77 24.13
N MET A 220 -2.20 -8.25 25.14
CA MET A 220 -0.73 -8.28 25.13
C MET A 220 -0.19 -9.37 24.21
N PRO A 221 0.85 -9.10 23.39
CA PRO A 221 1.53 -10.12 22.60
C PRO A 221 2.37 -11.06 23.48
N SER A 222 2.45 -12.32 23.06
CA SER A 222 3.59 -13.18 23.37
C SER A 222 4.79 -12.74 22.52
N VAL A 223 5.94 -12.51 23.16
CA VAL A 223 7.17 -12.08 22.48
C VAL A 223 8.03 -13.30 22.17
N PHE A 224 8.24 -13.61 20.89
CA PHE A 224 9.14 -14.68 20.44
C PHE A 224 10.55 -14.18 20.13
N ALA A 225 10.71 -12.92 19.72
CA ALA A 225 12.00 -12.28 19.56
C ALA A 225 11.91 -10.76 19.77
N GLY A 226 13.05 -10.14 20.10
CA GLY A 226 13.15 -8.69 20.32
C GLY A 226 12.82 -8.27 21.75
N THR A 227 12.34 -7.03 21.91
CA THR A 227 11.87 -6.47 23.19
C THR A 227 10.34 -6.42 23.16
N GLY A 228 9.66 -6.68 24.29
CA GLY A 228 8.20 -6.58 24.36
C GLY A 228 7.67 -5.14 24.50
N PRO A 229 6.36 -4.92 24.31
CA PRO A 229 5.74 -3.60 24.45
C PRO A 229 6.02 -2.97 25.80
N LYS A 230 6.26 -1.66 25.81
CA LYS A 230 6.61 -0.89 27.00
C LYS A 230 5.39 -0.49 27.84
N ALA A 231 4.23 -0.33 27.19
CA ALA A 231 2.96 -0.01 27.80
C ALA A 231 1.94 -1.15 27.60
N THR A 232 0.82 -1.09 28.33
CA THR A 232 -0.31 -2.00 28.12
C THR A 232 -0.85 -1.86 26.70
N GLN A 233 -1.35 -2.93 26.09
CA GLN A 233 -1.91 -2.90 24.74
C GLN A 233 -3.42 -3.15 24.86
N ASP A 234 -4.16 -2.14 25.31
CA ASP A 234 -5.60 -2.22 25.68
C ASP A 234 -6.47 -1.17 24.97
N SER A 235 -5.86 -0.45 24.02
CA SER A 235 -6.48 0.60 23.23
C SER A 235 -6.27 0.28 21.74
N PHE A 236 -7.33 0.37 20.93
CA PHE A 236 -7.29 0.02 19.51
C PHE A 236 -8.05 1.04 18.65
N MET A 237 -7.47 1.41 17.52
CA MET A 237 -8.14 2.15 16.46
C MET A 237 -7.95 1.49 15.10
N TYR A 238 -9.02 1.56 14.31
CA TYR A 238 -8.97 1.31 12.87
C TYR A 238 -9.89 2.30 12.18
N ARG A 239 -9.32 3.42 11.70
CA ARG A 239 -10.08 4.57 11.20
C ARG A 239 -9.30 5.35 10.16
N THR A 240 -9.98 6.21 9.41
CA THR A 240 -9.33 7.14 8.50
C THR A 240 -8.61 8.25 9.28
N GLU A 241 -7.32 8.44 9.00
CA GLU A 241 -6.55 9.64 9.35
C GLU A 241 -5.80 10.12 8.09
N ASN A 242 -5.83 11.43 7.83
CA ASN A 242 -5.11 12.06 6.73
C ASN A 242 -5.22 11.32 5.36
N GLY A 243 -6.42 10.84 5.03
CA GLY A 243 -6.74 10.17 3.75
C GLY A 243 -6.46 8.66 3.70
N VAL A 244 -5.93 8.06 4.77
CA VAL A 244 -5.63 6.62 4.85
C VAL A 244 -6.30 6.01 6.07
N LYS A 245 -7.06 4.93 5.87
CA LYS A 245 -7.53 4.09 6.97
C LYS A 245 -6.37 3.30 7.55
N SER A 246 -6.05 3.57 8.81
CA SER A 246 -4.83 3.17 9.51
C SER A 246 -5.16 2.37 10.76
N ILE A 247 -4.23 1.53 11.23
CA ILE A 247 -4.36 0.69 12.43
C ILE A 247 -3.44 1.22 13.53
N LEU A 248 -3.94 1.27 14.77
CA LEU A 248 -3.15 1.52 15.98
C LEU A 248 -3.57 0.53 17.08
N LEU A 249 -2.58 -0.09 17.73
CA LEU A 249 -2.71 -0.85 18.98
C LEU A 249 -1.69 -0.30 19.99
N ASP A 250 -2.18 0.20 21.12
CA ASP A 250 -1.46 1.04 22.08
C ASP A 250 -2.12 1.07 23.49
N ASP A 251 -1.73 2.01 24.38
CA ASP A 251 -2.30 2.20 25.73
C ASP A 251 -3.37 3.31 25.88
N ASP A 252 -3.45 4.32 25.00
CA ASP A 252 -4.37 5.46 25.20
C ASP A 252 -5.06 6.05 23.94
N ASN A 253 -5.03 5.33 22.80
CA ASN A 253 -5.33 5.79 21.45
C ASN A 253 -4.37 6.88 20.93
N CYS A 254 -3.06 6.74 21.18
CA CYS A 254 -2.02 7.61 20.66
C CYS A 254 -0.78 6.86 20.14
N ASP A 255 -0.04 7.48 19.22
CA ASP A 255 1.18 6.94 18.57
C ASP A 255 2.34 6.60 19.54
N CYS A 256 2.16 6.66 20.85
CA CYS A 256 3.20 6.36 21.83
C CYS A 256 3.15 4.89 22.25
N TYR A 257 4.31 4.25 22.41
CA TYR A 257 4.47 2.91 22.99
C TYR A 257 3.63 1.80 22.33
N THR A 258 3.36 1.97 21.04
CA THR A 258 2.54 1.07 20.24
C THR A 258 3.18 -0.31 20.12
N SER A 259 2.35 -1.32 19.89
CA SER A 259 2.79 -2.66 19.47
C SER A 259 2.38 -3.02 18.04
N LEU A 260 1.51 -2.22 17.42
CA LEU A 260 1.15 -2.32 16.02
C LEU A 260 0.63 -0.96 15.50
N ASN A 261 1.38 -0.27 14.65
CA ASN A 261 0.99 1.01 14.05
C ASN A 261 1.26 0.99 12.53
N ILE A 262 0.20 1.06 11.73
CA ILE A 262 0.24 0.82 10.27
C ILE A 262 -0.59 1.89 9.54
N GLY A 263 0.01 2.54 8.53
CA GLY A 263 -0.65 3.58 7.75
C GLY A 263 -0.09 4.96 8.08
N HIS A 264 -0.93 5.85 8.61
CA HIS A 264 -0.56 7.17 9.13
C HIS A 264 -0.68 7.17 10.66
N GLY A 265 0.19 7.93 11.33
CA GLY A 265 0.11 8.08 12.79
C GLY A 265 -1.22 8.68 13.26
N MET A 266 -1.72 8.22 14.40
CA MET A 266 -2.99 8.60 15.02
C MET A 266 -2.82 8.93 16.50
N CYS A 267 -3.42 10.03 16.94
CA CYS A 267 -3.54 10.36 18.36
C CYS A 267 -4.88 11.02 18.67
N GLY A 268 -5.66 10.38 19.55
CA GLY A 268 -7.07 10.67 19.74
C GLY A 268 -7.82 10.67 18.41
N ALA A 269 -8.64 11.71 18.19
CA ALA A 269 -9.43 11.88 16.97
C ALA A 269 -8.66 12.52 15.79
N SER A 270 -7.33 12.69 15.86
CA SER A 270 -6.51 13.21 14.75
C SER A 270 -5.11 12.58 14.73
N HIS A 271 -4.06 13.31 14.37
CA HIS A 271 -2.65 12.96 14.56
C HIS A 271 -1.96 14.06 15.38
N HIS A 272 -0.84 13.74 16.02
CA HIS A 272 -0.08 14.71 16.80
C HIS A 272 1.22 15.11 16.08
N THR A 273 1.27 16.36 15.61
CA THR A 273 2.41 16.89 14.81
C THR A 273 3.74 16.94 15.54
N GLY A 274 3.74 16.79 16.88
CA GLY A 274 4.96 16.65 17.68
C GLY A 274 5.59 15.24 17.64
N TYR A 275 4.88 14.23 17.13
CA TYR A 275 5.37 12.85 17.01
C TYR A 275 5.72 12.51 15.55
N GLY A 276 4.91 13.00 14.60
CA GLY A 276 5.13 12.76 13.17
C GLY A 276 4.66 13.91 12.27
N PRO A 277 5.31 14.14 11.12
CA PRO A 277 4.82 15.09 10.14
C PRO A 277 3.57 14.54 9.42
N ARG A 278 2.64 15.44 9.13
CA ARG A 278 1.44 15.11 8.36
C ARG A 278 1.80 14.61 6.96
N GLY A 279 1.18 13.52 6.52
CA GLY A 279 1.44 12.94 5.20
C GLY A 279 2.65 11.99 5.15
N GLN A 280 3.16 11.59 6.31
CA GLN A 280 4.06 10.47 6.42
C GLN A 280 3.26 9.18 6.60
N TYR A 281 3.66 8.14 5.88
CA TYR A 281 2.98 6.85 5.87
C TYR A 281 3.99 5.70 5.86
N GLY A 282 3.57 4.53 6.32
CA GLY A 282 4.36 3.31 6.32
C GLY A 282 3.95 2.40 7.46
N VAL A 283 4.93 1.98 8.26
CA VAL A 283 4.74 1.17 9.47
C VAL A 283 5.70 1.65 10.55
N ASP A 284 5.34 1.53 11.82
CA ASP A 284 6.31 1.61 12.92
C ASP A 284 6.87 0.21 13.27
N ALA A 285 7.90 0.16 14.12
CA ALA A 285 8.38 -1.08 14.69
C ALA A 285 7.39 -1.65 15.73
N LEU A 286 7.37 -2.97 15.91
CA LEU A 286 6.55 -3.63 16.92
C LEU A 286 7.00 -3.25 18.35
N TYR A 287 8.27 -2.89 18.51
CA TYR A 287 8.77 -2.28 19.73
C TYR A 287 8.94 -0.77 19.54
N ASP A 288 7.92 0.00 19.92
CA ASP A 288 8.10 1.42 20.20
C ASP A 288 8.54 1.67 21.65
N SER A 289 9.57 2.48 21.80
CA SER A 289 10.16 2.92 23.07
C SER A 289 9.82 4.37 23.44
N TYR A 290 9.17 5.10 22.52
CA TYR A 290 8.81 6.52 22.63
C TYR A 290 7.44 6.78 21.96
N CYS A 291 7.36 7.77 21.06
CA CYS A 291 6.22 8.07 20.20
C CYS A 291 6.72 8.10 18.75
N ASN A 292 7.14 6.94 18.26
CA ASN A 292 7.49 6.80 16.85
C ASN A 292 6.18 6.64 16.05
N VAL A 293 6.21 7.17 14.83
CA VAL A 293 5.07 7.12 13.92
C VAL A 293 5.41 6.24 12.71
N PRO A 294 4.40 5.76 11.96
CA PRO A 294 4.65 5.01 10.74
C PRO A 294 5.61 5.70 9.77
N VAL A 295 6.63 4.96 9.34
CA VAL A 295 7.69 5.42 8.44
C VAL A 295 7.91 4.43 7.30
N PRO A 296 8.37 4.88 6.12
CA PRO A 296 8.65 3.96 5.01
C PRO A 296 9.86 3.05 5.28
N SER A 297 10.78 3.45 6.17
CA SER A 297 12.04 2.74 6.43
C SER A 297 11.92 1.48 7.31
N ILE A 298 10.74 1.21 7.86
CA ILE A 298 10.46 -0.02 8.63
C ILE A 298 9.60 -0.93 7.76
N GLY A 299 9.90 -2.23 7.80
CA GLY A 299 9.11 -3.28 7.18
C GLY A 299 8.38 -4.10 8.23
N LEU A 300 7.25 -4.68 7.84
CA LEU A 300 6.41 -5.53 8.67
C LEU A 300 5.76 -6.62 7.80
N GLU A 301 5.66 -7.82 8.34
CA GLU A 301 4.95 -8.95 7.74
C GLU A 301 3.98 -9.52 8.76
N LEU A 302 2.72 -9.75 8.36
CA LEU A 302 1.70 -10.36 9.20
C LEU A 302 1.27 -11.72 8.64
N TYR A 303 1.08 -12.66 9.54
CA TYR A 303 0.75 -14.04 9.24
C TYR A 303 -0.39 -14.53 10.15
N PHE A 304 -1.18 -15.48 9.64
CA PHE A 304 -2.10 -16.28 10.45
C PHE A 304 -1.57 -17.71 10.58
N ASN A 305 -1.91 -18.40 11.66
CA ASN A 305 -1.59 -19.82 11.80
C ASN A 305 -2.53 -20.67 10.92
N ARG A 306 -1.97 -21.64 10.19
CA ARG A 306 -2.68 -22.47 9.20
C ARG A 306 -3.39 -23.70 9.81
N THR A 307 -3.14 -24.03 11.09
CA THR A 307 -3.68 -25.25 11.75
C THR A 307 -5.16 -25.18 12.09
#